data_AF-H0I097-F1
#
_entry.id   AF-H0I097-F1
#
_cell.length_a   1.000
_cell.length_b   1.000
_cell.length_c   1.000
_cell.angle_alpha   90.00
_cell.angle_beta   90.00
_cell.angle_gamma   90.00
#
_symmetry.space_group_name_H-M   'P 1'
#
loop_
_entity.id
_entity.type
_entity.pdbx_description
1 polymer ?
#
loop_
_entity_poly.entity_id
_entity_poly.type
_entity_poly.pdbx_seq_one_letter_code
_entity_poly.pdbx_strand_id
1 'polypeptide(L)' 'RDANGHVRWKEPPAAFLDEHLDAIVRKYRVILDAYRFDPLKIAKNEGSYELVLDAFETELLKRAAA' A
#
# COMPACT_ATOMS: atom_id res chain seq x y z
N ARG A 1 2.70 20.11 0.91
CA ARG A 1 3.13 21.01 2.00
C ARG A 1 1.98 21.95 2.29
N ASP A 2 1.69 22.25 3.55
CA ASP A 2 0.68 23.27 3.87
C ASP A 2 1.20 24.68 3.53
N ALA A 3 0.33 25.69 3.69
CA ALA A 3 0.70 27.09 3.45
C ALA A 3 1.87 27.59 4.33
N ASN A 4 2.19 26.86 5.40
CA ASN A 4 3.25 27.17 6.34
C ASN A 4 4.51 26.31 6.09
N GLY A 5 4.55 25.55 5.00
CA GLY A 5 5.69 24.71 4.62
C GLY A 5 5.77 23.36 5.35
N HIS A 6 4.80 23.01 6.19
CA HIS A 6 4.81 21.72 6.89
C HIS A 6 4.43 20.57 5.95
N VAL A 7 5.06 19.42 6.18
CA VAL A 7 4.66 18.16 5.54
C VAL A 7 3.39 17.68 6.22
N ARG A 8 2.33 17.52 5.44
CA ARG A 8 1.06 16.92 5.88
C ARG A 8 0.63 15.88 4.86
N TRP A 9 -0.12 14.91 5.35
CA TRP A 9 -0.79 13.95 4.47
C TRP A 9 -1.73 14.69 3.53
N LYS A 10 -1.69 14.30 2.25
CA LYS A 10 -2.61 14.83 1.23
C LYS A 10 -4.04 14.37 1.50
N GLU A 11 -4.18 13.14 2.02
CA GLU A 11 -5.43 12.50 2.38
C GLU A 11 -5.43 12.13 3.87
N PRO A 12 -6.59 12.13 4.57
CA PRO A 12 -6.69 11.61 5.92
C PRO A 12 -6.30 10.12 5.96
N PRO A 13 -5.16 9.75 6.57
CA PRO A 13 -4.62 8.41 6.43
C PRO A 13 -5.45 7.37 7.16
N ALA A 14 -6.03 7.71 8.32
CA ALA A 14 -6.86 6.78 9.10
C ALA A 14 -8.09 6.33 8.32
N ALA A 15 -8.87 7.27 7.78
CA ALA A 15 -10.07 6.95 7.01
C ALA A 15 -9.75 6.12 5.76
N PHE A 16 -8.63 6.39 5.09
CA PHE A 16 -8.19 5.57 3.96
C PHE A 16 -7.88 4.13 4.37
N LEU A 17 -7.16 3.96 5.48
CA LEU A 17 -6.80 2.63 5.97
C LEU A 17 -8.03 1.86 6.48
N ASP A 18 -8.94 2.51 7.20
CA ASP A 18 -10.17 1.88 7.69
C ASP A 18 -11.01 1.28 6.55
N GLU A 19 -11.02 1.92 5.38
CA GLU A 19 -11.78 1.48 4.21
C GLU A 19 -11.03 0.45 3.35
N HIS A 20 -9.72 0.62 3.15
CA HIS A 20 -8.99 -0.11 2.11
C HIS A 20 -7.92 -1.08 2.61
N LEU A 21 -7.58 -1.08 3.91
CA LEU A 21 -6.46 -1.88 4.44
C LEU A 21 -6.63 -3.38 4.16
N ASP A 22 -7.85 -3.92 4.32
CA ASP A 22 -8.12 -5.33 4.03
C ASP A 22 -7.84 -5.70 2.56
N ALA A 23 -8.19 -4.81 1.63
CA ALA A 23 -7.94 -5.02 0.21
C ALA A 23 -6.43 -5.00 -0.10
N ILE A 24 -5.70 -4.07 0.51
CA ILE A 24 -4.26 -3.92 0.37
C ILE A 24 -3.53 -5.13 0.96
N VAL A 25 -3.84 -5.53 2.20
CA VAL A 25 -3.18 -6.65 2.89
C VAL A 25 -3.38 -7.97 2.13
N ARG A 26 -4.53 -8.18 1.48
CA ARG A 26 -4.73 -9.37 0.62
C ARG A 26 -3.73 -9.48 -0.52
N LYS A 27 -3.18 -8.38 -1.03
CA LYS A 27 -2.16 -8.40 -2.09
C LYS A 27 -0.83 -8.93 -1.60
N TYR A 28 -0.48 -8.68 -0.33
CA TYR A 28 0.71 -9.27 0.28
C TYR A 28 0.66 -10.80 0.29
N ARG A 29 -0.51 -11.40 0.45
CA ARG A 29 -0.62 -12.86 0.50
C ARG A 29 -0.05 -13.55 -0.75
N VAL A 30 -0.25 -12.95 -1.93
CA VAL A 30 0.28 -13.49 -3.20
C VAL A 30 1.81 -13.60 -3.16
N ILE A 31 2.48 -12.53 -2.73
CA ILE A 31 3.95 -12.50 -2.70
C ILE A 31 4.52 -13.35 -1.56
N LEU A 32 3.83 -13.36 -0.42
CA LEU A 32 4.20 -14.20 0.72
C LEU A 32 4.10 -15.68 0.36
N ASP A 33 3.00 -16.11 -0.25
CA ASP A 33 2.80 -17.49 -0.69
C ASP A 33 3.83 -17.89 -1.76
N ALA A 34 4.11 -17.02 -2.73
CA ALA A 34 5.09 -17.28 -3.80
C ALA A 34 6.50 -17.56 -3.25
N TYR A 35 6.89 -16.88 -2.17
CA TYR A 35 8.17 -17.08 -1.50
C TYR A 35 8.12 -17.99 -0.28
N ARG A 36 7.00 -18.69 -0.07
CA ARG A 36 6.79 -19.58 1.09
C ARG A 36 7.07 -18.89 2.43
N PHE A 37 6.69 -17.63 2.52
CA PHE A 37 6.87 -16.79 3.70
C PHE A 37 8.34 -16.65 4.15
N ASP A 38 9.31 -16.84 3.24
CA ASP A 38 10.72 -16.63 3.53
C ASP A 38 11.05 -15.11 3.45
N PRO A 39 11.28 -14.45 4.61
CA PRO A 39 11.45 -13.00 4.63
C PRO A 39 12.71 -12.54 3.89
N LEU A 40 13.75 -13.39 3.79
CA LEU A 40 14.98 -13.04 3.09
C LEU A 40 14.78 -13.01 1.57
N LYS A 41 13.89 -13.87 1.05
CA LYS A 41 13.55 -13.88 -0.38
C LYS A 41 12.62 -12.73 -0.75
N ILE A 42 11.62 -12.47 0.09
CA ILE A 42 10.67 -11.37 -0.11
C ILE A 42 11.42 -10.03 -0.05
N ALA A 43 12.24 -9.82 0.98
CA ALA A 43 12.90 -8.53 1.20
C ALA A 43 13.92 -8.16 0.12
N LYS A 44 14.51 -9.14 -0.56
CA LYS A 44 15.47 -8.93 -1.65
C LYS A 44 14.83 -8.81 -3.02
N ASN A 45 13.54 -9.10 -3.14
CA ASN A 45 12.82 -8.97 -4.39
C ASN A 45 12.10 -7.61 -4.43
N GLU A 46 12.63 -6.69 -5.25
CA GLU A 46 12.08 -5.35 -5.48
C GLU A 46 10.61 -5.37 -5.91
N GLY A 47 10.23 -6.31 -6.77
CA GLY A 47 8.84 -6.49 -7.23
C GLY A 47 7.87 -6.84 -6.09
N SER A 48 8.35 -7.32 -4.94
CA SER A 48 7.50 -7.50 -3.75
C SER A 48 7.00 -6.17 -3.19
N TYR A 49 7.81 -5.11 -3.31
CA TYR A 49 7.46 -3.78 -2.83
C TYR A 49 6.64 -3.03 -3.88
N GLU A 50 6.97 -3.15 -5.16
CA GLU A 50 6.21 -2.57 -6.27
C GLU A 50 4.75 -3.06 -6.24
N LEU A 51 4.54 -4.36 -6.10
CA LEU A 51 3.19 -4.96 -6.06
C LEU A 51 2.33 -4.42 -4.91
N VAL A 52 2.96 -4.10 -3.78
CA VAL A 52 2.29 -3.51 -2.62
C VAL A 52 1.97 -2.04 -2.89
N LEU A 53 2.94 -1.28 -3.42
CA LEU A 53 2.74 0.12 -3.79
C LEU A 53 1.58 0.27 -4.78
N ASP A 54 1.52 -0.58 -5.80
CA ASP A 54 0.43 -0.64 -6.77
C ASP A 54 -0.94 -0.85 -6.11
N ALA A 55 -0.99 -1.63 -5.01
CA ALA A 55 -2.22 -1.85 -4.27
C ALA A 55 -2.69 -0.56 -3.57
N PHE A 56 -1.78 0.19 -2.96
CA PHE A 56 -2.11 1.50 -2.37
C PHE A 56 -2.57 2.49 -3.44
N GLU A 57 -1.85 2.57 -4.57
CA GLU A 57 -2.21 3.46 -5.68
C GLU A 57 -3.58 3.10 -6.27
N THR A 58 -3.86 1.81 -6.46
CA THR A 58 -5.15 1.33 -6.95
C THR A 58 -6.30 1.76 -6.03
N GLU A 59 -6.16 1.58 -4.73
CA GLU A 59 -7.23 1.94 -3.78
C GLU A 59 -7.38 3.46 -3.65
N LEU A 60 -6.28 4.24 -3.73
CA LEU A 60 -6.35 5.70 -3.80
C LEU A 60 -7.11 6.19 -5.05
N LEU A 61 -6.86 5.57 -6.21
CA LEU A 61 -7.55 5.90 -7.46
C LEU A 61 -9.04 5.57 -7.39
N LYS A 62 -9.41 4.41 -6.83
CA LYS A 62 -10.81 4.02 -6.64
C LYS A 62 -11.57 5.01 -5.77
N ARG A 63 -10.96 5.43 -4.67
CA ARG A 63 -11.56 6.42 -3.75
C ARG A 63 -11.74 7.78 -4.40
N ALA A 64 -10.79 8.22 -5.22
CA ALA A 64 -10.89 9.48 -5.95
C ALA A 64 -11.96 9.45 -7.07
N ALA A 65 -12.36 8.26 -7.52
CA ALA A 65 -13.39 8.06 -8.53
C ALA A 65 -14.81 7.88 -7.96
N ALA A 66 -14.93 7.74 -6.63
CA ALA A 66 -16.20 7.63 -5.90
C ALA A 66 -16.72 9.00 -5.46
#